data_AF-A0A3S0U2Z3-F1
#
_entry.id   AF-A0A3S0U2Z3-F1
#
_cell.length_a   1.000
_cell.length_b   1.000
_cell.length_c   1.000
_cell.angle_alpha   90.00
_cell.angle_beta   90.00
_cell.angle_gamma   90.00
#
_symmetry.space_group_name_H-M   'P 1'
#
loop_
_entity.id
_entity.type
_entity.pdbx_description
1 polymer ?
#
loop_
_entity_poly.entity_id
_entity_poly.type
_entity_poly.pdbx_seq_one_letter_code
_entity_poly.pdbx_strand_id
1 'polypeptide(L)'
;MPKCAICKTKFHPQNSSLEKTCQNQECKFDYAMKVVEKNRKEKEKAAKQEWKAQKAVLTESARKKSWYESQLEREVRTIIRLIDKNCPCIACGTYDTIRWDAGHYHSSGGSRYIRYHADNIFISCYTCNCRKGGNQTGMKLNIDRVFGSEYREKVDFYILQTKPLHLSIPELKDKIVIARLLVKEFEAAEKMGVVLPRNAAQRLEMREYVNKRLEIYK
;
A
#
# COMPACT_ATOMS: atom_id res chain seq x y z
N MET A 1 -30.58 26.17 -41.55
CA MET A 1 -30.63 27.22 -40.50
C MET A 1 -30.18 26.65 -39.16
N PRO A 2 -29.17 27.25 -38.50
CA PRO A 2 -28.79 26.91 -37.14
C PRO A 2 -29.89 27.25 -36.11
N LYS A 3 -29.84 26.59 -34.95
CA LYS A 3 -30.69 26.90 -33.78
C LYS A 3 -29.91 27.73 -32.77
N CYS A 4 -30.53 28.75 -32.19
CA CYS A 4 -29.92 29.57 -31.14
C CYS A 4 -29.54 28.70 -29.94
N ALA A 5 -28.32 28.87 -29.41
CA ALA A 5 -27.83 28.13 -28.26
C ALA A 5 -28.62 28.39 -26.97
N ILE A 6 -29.31 29.54 -26.89
CA ILE A 6 -30.13 29.97 -25.74
C ILE A 6 -31.60 29.59 -25.95
N CYS A 7 -32.34 30.29 -26.81
CA CYS A 7 -33.79 30.12 -26.99
C CYS A 7 -34.21 29.01 -27.97
N LYS A 8 -33.24 28.32 -28.60
CA LYS A 8 -33.45 27.15 -29.50
C LYS A 8 -34.23 27.40 -30.80
N THR A 9 -34.66 28.64 -31.07
CA THR A 9 -35.31 29.01 -32.33
C THR A 9 -34.32 28.94 -33.51
N LYS A 10 -34.81 28.61 -34.70
CA LYS A 10 -34.00 28.64 -35.93
C LYS A 10 -33.76 30.10 -36.31
N PHE A 11 -32.53 30.45 -36.69
CA PHE A 11 -32.18 31.80 -37.14
C PHE A 11 -31.24 31.77 -38.35
N HIS A 12 -31.10 32.91 -39.02
CA HIS A 12 -30.11 33.12 -40.08
C HIS A 12 -28.94 33.92 -39.48
N PRO A 13 -27.70 33.38 -39.48
CA PRO A 13 -26.53 34.12 -39.06
C PRO A 13 -26.32 35.36 -39.92
N GLN A 14 -25.96 36.48 -39.31
CA GLN A 14 -25.80 37.74 -40.05
C GLN A 14 -24.36 38.20 -40.16
N ASN A 15 -23.57 38.01 -39.09
CA ASN A 15 -22.19 38.49 -39.06
C ASN A 15 -21.17 37.39 -39.38
N SER A 16 -21.49 36.13 -39.07
CA SER A 16 -20.58 34.99 -39.31
C SER A 16 -21.36 33.67 -39.33
N SER A 17 -20.92 32.72 -40.16
CA SER A 17 -21.43 31.35 -40.15
C SER A 17 -21.22 30.62 -38.80
N LEU A 18 -20.33 31.13 -37.94
CA LEU A 18 -20.06 30.60 -36.60
C LEU A 18 -20.98 31.17 -35.52
N GLU A 19 -21.88 32.09 -35.84
CA GLU A 19 -22.79 32.71 -34.88
C GLU A 19 -23.64 31.63 -34.17
N LYS A 20 -23.66 31.66 -32.84
CA LYS A 20 -24.31 30.64 -32.01
C LYS A 20 -25.68 31.07 -31.48
N THR A 21 -26.06 32.33 -31.65
CA THR A 21 -27.29 32.92 -31.09
C THR A 21 -28.08 33.67 -32.13
N CYS A 22 -29.39 33.83 -31.91
CA CYS A 22 -30.19 34.75 -32.72
C CYS A 22 -29.82 36.22 -32.46
N GLN A 23 -30.45 37.14 -33.18
CA GLN A 23 -30.18 38.58 -33.05
C GLN A 23 -30.74 39.23 -31.77
N ASN A 24 -31.54 38.51 -30.97
CA ASN A 24 -32.00 39.00 -29.67
C ASN A 24 -30.81 39.27 -28.74
N GLN A 25 -30.73 40.50 -28.23
CA GLN A 25 -29.67 40.97 -27.36
C GLN A 25 -29.56 40.18 -26.05
N GLU A 26 -30.68 39.72 -25.48
CA GLU A 26 -30.69 38.84 -24.29
C GLU A 26 -30.00 37.51 -24.58
N CYS A 27 -30.32 36.89 -25.73
CA CYS A 27 -29.69 35.64 -26.14
C CYS A 27 -28.18 35.79 -26.37
N LYS A 28 -27.73 36.93 -26.92
CA LYS A 28 -26.31 37.23 -27.09
C LYS A 28 -25.61 37.42 -25.74
N PHE A 29 -26.22 38.18 -24.83
CA PHE A 29 -25.69 38.42 -23.49
C PHE A 29 -25.58 37.12 -22.67
N ASP A 30 -26.65 36.33 -22.62
CA ASP A 30 -26.66 35.05 -21.90
C ASP A 30 -25.61 34.07 -22.43
N TYR A 31 -25.44 34.04 -23.75
CA TYR A 31 -24.41 33.20 -24.36
C TYR A 31 -23.01 33.67 -24.02
N ALA A 32 -22.76 35.00 -24.05
CA ALA A 32 -21.48 35.57 -23.62
C ALA A 32 -21.18 35.22 -22.16
N MET A 33 -22.15 35.35 -21.26
CA MET A 33 -22.01 34.97 -19.85
C MET A 33 -21.74 33.47 -19.67
N LYS A 34 -22.41 32.60 -20.42
CA LYS A 34 -22.14 31.14 -20.41
C LYS A 34 -20.72 30.81 -20.88
N VAL A 35 -20.21 31.52 -21.88
CA VAL A 35 -18.83 31.33 -22.37
C VAL A 35 -17.82 31.78 -21.32
N VAL A 36 -18.03 32.94 -20.70
CA VAL A 36 -17.16 33.44 -19.61
C VAL A 36 -17.12 32.44 -18.45
N GLU A 37 -18.28 31.96 -17.99
CA GLU A 37 -18.35 31.01 -16.89
C GLU A 37 -17.71 29.66 -17.23
N LYS A 38 -17.90 29.18 -18.47
CA LYS A 38 -17.22 27.97 -18.95
C LYS A 38 -15.70 28.13 -18.93
N ASN A 39 -15.19 29.24 -19.46
CA ASN A 39 -13.75 29.54 -19.49
C ASN A 39 -13.18 29.67 -18.07
N ARG A 40 -13.93 30.25 -17.13
CA ARG A 40 -13.54 30.32 -15.72
C ARG A 40 -13.39 28.93 -15.10
N LYS A 41 -14.38 28.05 -15.28
CA LYS A 41 -14.34 26.67 -14.77
C LYS A 41 -13.19 25.86 -15.38
N GLU A 42 -12.91 26.04 -16.68
CA GLU A 42 -11.80 25.36 -17.35
C GLU A 42 -10.45 25.83 -16.79
N LYS A 43 -10.26 27.14 -16.59
CA LYS A 43 -9.06 27.70 -15.94
C LYS A 43 -8.88 27.21 -14.51
N GLU A 44 -9.94 27.19 -13.70
CA GLU A 44 -9.89 26.67 -12.33
C GLU A 44 -9.55 25.19 -12.29
N LYS A 45 -10.10 24.39 -13.22
CA LYS A 45 -9.77 22.96 -13.33
C LYS A 45 -8.31 22.76 -13.72
N ALA A 46 -7.80 23.53 -14.68
CA ALA A 46 -6.40 23.47 -15.11
C ALA A 46 -5.45 23.86 -13.96
N ALA A 47 -5.72 24.99 -13.29
CA ALA A 47 -4.94 25.44 -12.13
C ALA A 47 -4.96 24.41 -10.99
N LYS A 48 -6.09 23.76 -10.74
CA LYS A 48 -6.20 22.68 -9.74
C LYS A 48 -5.40 21.43 -10.13
N GLN A 49 -5.35 21.08 -11.41
CA GLN A 49 -4.55 19.96 -11.90
C GLN A 49 -3.05 20.26 -11.80
N GLU A 50 -2.64 21.46 -12.20
CA GLU A 50 -1.25 21.93 -12.10
C GLU A 50 -0.78 21.98 -10.65
N TRP A 51 -1.59 22.58 -9.76
CA TRP A 51 -1.32 22.59 -8.33
C TRP A 51 -1.19 21.18 -7.75
N LYS A 52 -2.03 20.23 -8.16
CA LYS A 52 -1.92 18.82 -7.73
C LYS A 52 -0.61 18.20 -8.19
N ALA A 53 -0.19 18.44 -9.43
CA ALA A 53 1.07 17.93 -9.97
C ALA A 53 2.27 18.51 -9.22
N GLN A 54 2.32 19.84 -9.06
CA GLN A 54 3.38 20.53 -8.31
C GLN A 54 3.44 20.06 -6.86
N LYS A 55 2.28 19.98 -6.19
CA LYS A 55 2.20 19.47 -4.81
C LYS A 55 2.67 18.02 -4.71
N ALA A 56 2.39 17.17 -5.69
CA ALA A 56 2.88 15.79 -5.70
C ALA A 56 4.40 15.73 -5.78
N VAL A 57 5.02 16.53 -6.66
CA VAL A 57 6.48 16.63 -6.79
C VAL A 57 7.12 17.13 -5.49
N LEU A 58 6.59 18.22 -4.91
CA LEU A 58 7.09 18.79 -3.65
C LEU A 58 6.92 17.82 -2.46
N THR A 59 5.80 17.11 -2.41
CA THR A 59 5.56 16.11 -1.36
C THR A 59 6.52 14.94 -1.51
N GLU A 60 6.79 14.50 -2.74
CA GLU A 60 7.71 13.39 -3.02
C GLU A 60 9.17 13.77 -2.73
N SER A 61 9.60 14.98 -3.11
CA SER A 61 10.95 15.47 -2.79
C SER A 61 11.16 15.73 -1.30
N ALA A 62 10.09 16.07 -0.57
CA ALA A 62 10.12 16.22 0.88
C ALA A 62 10.05 14.87 1.64
N ARG A 63 9.75 13.74 0.98
CA ARG A 63 9.66 12.43 1.66
C ARG A 63 11.04 11.93 2.07
N LYS A 64 11.23 11.83 3.38
CA LYS A 64 12.41 11.21 3.99
C LYS A 64 12.46 9.71 3.71
N LYS A 65 13.67 9.14 3.67
CA LYS A 65 13.92 7.69 3.53
C LYS A 65 13.07 6.84 4.49
N SER A 66 12.91 7.27 5.74
CA SER A 66 12.11 6.57 6.77
C SER A 66 10.65 6.37 6.37
N TRP A 67 10.08 7.25 5.55
CA TRP A 67 8.73 7.09 5.02
C TRP A 67 8.64 5.85 4.12
N TYR A 68 9.59 5.70 3.18
CA TYR A 68 9.64 4.54 2.29
C TYR A 68 9.93 3.24 3.05
N GLU A 69 10.83 3.29 4.03
CA GLU A 69 11.07 2.16 4.92
C GLU A 69 9.78 1.70 5.63
N SER A 70 9.00 2.66 6.15
CA SER A 70 7.71 2.38 6.79
C SER A 70 6.67 1.84 5.80
N GLN A 71 6.69 2.29 4.54
CA GLN A 71 5.83 1.74 3.50
C GLN A 71 6.19 0.28 3.21
N LEU A 72 7.47 -0.03 3.00
CA LEU A 72 7.92 -1.40 2.74
C LEU A 72 7.57 -2.31 3.92
N GLU A 73 7.83 -1.87 5.15
CA GLU A 73 7.47 -2.62 6.35
C GLU A 73 5.96 -2.89 6.43
N ARG A 74 5.12 -1.92 6.08
CA ARG A 74 3.66 -2.11 6.05
C ARG A 74 3.26 -3.21 5.07
N GLU A 75 3.83 -3.23 3.86
CA GLU A 75 3.51 -4.26 2.87
C GLU A 75 4.00 -5.64 3.33
N VAL A 76 5.21 -5.74 3.88
CA VAL A 76 5.74 -7.01 4.45
C VAL A 76 4.87 -7.51 5.60
N ARG A 77 4.44 -6.65 6.53
CA ARG A 77 3.51 -7.02 7.61
C ARG A 77 2.16 -7.49 7.07
N THR A 78 1.69 -6.92 5.95
CA THR A 78 0.47 -7.42 5.27
C THR A 78 0.69 -8.81 4.67
N ILE A 79 1.83 -9.03 4.00
CA ILE A 79 2.20 -10.35 3.47
C ILE A 79 2.19 -11.41 4.57
N ILE A 80 2.80 -11.15 5.73
CA ILE A 80 2.81 -12.09 6.86
C ILE A 80 1.40 -12.39 7.37
N ARG A 81 0.53 -11.37 7.49
CA ARG A 81 -0.87 -11.59 7.88
C ARG A 81 -1.63 -12.46 6.89
N LEU A 82 -1.29 -12.40 5.60
CA LEU A 82 -1.88 -13.27 4.57
C LEU A 82 -1.33 -14.70 4.66
N ILE A 83 -0.03 -14.87 4.90
CA ILE A 83 0.60 -16.20 5.08
C ILE A 83 0.01 -16.92 6.31
N ASP A 84 -0.03 -16.22 7.44
CA ASP A 84 -0.44 -16.73 8.74
C ASP A 84 -1.96 -16.56 9.01
N LYS A 85 -2.76 -16.31 7.97
CA LYS A 85 -4.20 -16.06 8.13
C LYS A 85 -4.89 -17.24 8.82
N ASN A 86 -5.78 -16.93 9.76
CA ASN A 86 -6.51 -17.87 10.62
C ASN A 86 -5.61 -18.72 11.56
N CYS A 87 -4.30 -18.49 11.60
CA CYS A 87 -3.45 -19.05 12.64
C CYS A 87 -3.64 -18.29 13.96
N PRO A 88 -3.46 -18.94 15.12
CA PRO A 88 -3.48 -18.25 16.40
C PRO A 88 -2.28 -17.31 16.53
N CYS A 89 -2.35 -16.39 17.49
CA CYS A 89 -1.25 -15.52 17.85
C CYS A 89 -0.01 -16.35 18.17
N ILE A 90 1.10 -16.12 17.45
CA ILE A 90 2.32 -16.88 17.69
C ILE A 90 2.83 -16.69 19.12
N ALA A 91 2.52 -15.58 19.78
CA ALA A 91 3.09 -15.28 21.09
C ALA A 91 2.30 -15.87 22.27
N CYS A 92 0.99 -16.07 22.14
CA CYS A 92 0.16 -16.56 23.25
C CYS A 92 -0.86 -17.65 22.88
N GLY A 93 -0.98 -18.02 21.60
CA GLY A 93 -1.91 -19.07 21.16
C GLY A 93 -3.38 -18.64 21.07
N THR A 94 -3.74 -17.39 21.38
CA THR A 94 -5.15 -16.94 21.26
C THR A 94 -5.61 -16.96 19.80
N TYR A 95 -6.88 -17.31 19.58
CA TYR A 95 -7.61 -17.10 18.31
C TYR A 95 -8.48 -15.85 18.33
N ASP A 96 -8.60 -15.21 19.49
CA ASP A 96 -9.44 -14.03 19.68
C ASP A 96 -8.58 -12.80 20.03
N THR A 97 -8.87 -11.69 19.35
CA THR A 97 -8.21 -10.40 19.52
C THR A 97 -9.02 -9.31 18.83
N ILE A 98 -8.98 -8.10 19.39
CA ILE A 98 -9.61 -6.92 18.78
C ILE A 98 -9.00 -6.55 17.41
N ARG A 99 -7.74 -6.95 17.17
CA ARG A 99 -7.00 -6.70 15.94
C ARG A 99 -5.84 -7.68 15.82
N TRP A 100 -5.63 -8.15 14.59
CA TRP A 100 -4.45 -8.91 14.19
C TRP A 100 -3.35 -8.00 13.64
N ASP A 101 -2.15 -8.20 14.18
CA ASP A 101 -0.92 -7.51 13.80
C ASP A 101 0.13 -8.54 13.32
N ALA A 102 1.23 -8.06 12.77
CA ALA A 102 2.42 -8.88 12.50
C ALA A 102 3.58 -8.31 13.32
N GLY A 103 4.04 -9.04 14.33
CA GLY A 103 5.08 -8.59 15.25
C GLY A 103 6.45 -9.13 14.89
N HIS A 104 7.50 -8.36 15.17
CA HIS A 104 8.87 -8.83 15.02
C HIS A 104 9.29 -9.75 16.18
N TYR A 105 10.05 -10.79 15.87
CA TYR A 105 10.69 -11.65 16.87
C TYR A 105 11.90 -10.92 17.49
N HIS A 106 12.87 -10.55 16.65
CA HIS A 106 13.94 -9.62 17.02
C HIS A 106 13.49 -8.19 16.79
N SER A 107 13.58 -7.35 17.82
CA SER A 107 13.07 -5.98 17.76
C SER A 107 13.65 -5.20 16.58
N SER A 108 12.81 -4.42 15.92
CA SER A 108 13.19 -3.61 14.76
C SER A 108 14.19 -2.50 15.10
N GLY A 109 14.25 -2.09 16.38
CA GLY A 109 15.24 -1.12 16.89
C GLY A 109 16.64 -1.71 17.07
N GLY A 110 16.75 -2.93 17.63
CA GLY A 110 18.03 -3.62 17.83
C GLY A 110 18.58 -4.31 16.59
N SER A 111 17.67 -4.79 15.71
CA SER A 111 18.02 -5.61 14.54
C SER A 111 17.44 -5.03 13.25
N ARG A 112 17.65 -3.74 13.01
CA ARG A 112 17.13 -2.99 11.84
C ARG A 112 17.47 -3.63 10.48
N TYR A 113 18.54 -4.41 10.43
CA TYR A 113 18.99 -5.07 9.21
C TYR A 113 18.03 -6.20 8.79
N ILE A 114 17.47 -6.99 9.71
CA ILE A 114 16.47 -8.03 9.42
C ILE A 114 15.01 -7.56 9.52
N ARG A 115 14.75 -6.25 9.47
CA ARG A 115 13.40 -5.69 9.68
C ARG A 115 12.35 -6.15 8.65
N TYR A 116 12.76 -6.57 7.46
CA TYR A 116 11.89 -7.04 6.39
C TYR A 116 11.98 -8.57 6.19
N HIS A 117 12.81 -9.25 6.97
CA HIS A 117 13.03 -10.68 6.82
C HIS A 117 11.76 -11.41 7.25
N ALA A 118 11.16 -12.21 6.36
CA ALA A 118 9.89 -12.86 6.63
C ALA A 118 9.97 -13.79 7.85
N ASP A 119 11.10 -14.46 8.07
CA ASP A 119 11.33 -15.31 9.26
C ASP A 119 11.51 -14.52 10.56
N ASN A 120 11.60 -13.18 10.51
CA ASN A 120 11.64 -12.34 11.71
C ASN A 120 10.26 -11.78 12.10
N ILE A 121 9.19 -12.07 11.34
CA ILE A 121 7.89 -11.41 11.52
C ILE A 121 6.77 -12.45 11.54
N PHE A 122 5.90 -12.44 12.55
CA PHE A 122 4.87 -13.45 12.72
C PHE A 122 3.53 -12.83 13.13
N ILE A 123 2.42 -13.51 12.83
CA ILE A 123 1.09 -13.08 13.28
C ILE A 123 1.02 -12.96 14.81
N SER A 124 0.54 -11.81 15.30
CA SER A 124 0.44 -11.53 16.72
C SER A 124 -0.87 -10.80 17.04
N CYS A 125 -1.47 -11.09 18.19
CA CYS A 125 -2.61 -10.33 18.67
C CYS A 125 -2.16 -8.93 19.13
N TYR A 126 -3.07 -7.96 19.07
CA TYR A 126 -2.82 -6.59 19.52
C TYR A 126 -2.24 -6.53 20.94
N THR A 127 -2.76 -7.33 21.87
CA THR A 127 -2.29 -7.34 23.26
C THR A 127 -0.82 -7.76 23.37
N CYS A 128 -0.43 -8.85 22.71
CA CYS A 128 0.98 -9.27 22.72
C CYS A 128 1.88 -8.27 22.01
N ASN A 129 1.48 -7.81 20.82
CA ASN A 129 2.29 -6.93 20.00
C ASN A 129 2.48 -5.53 20.61
N CYS A 130 1.40 -4.94 21.12
CA CYS A 130 1.39 -3.53 21.54
C CYS A 130 1.44 -3.33 23.05
N ARG A 131 0.88 -4.24 23.86
CA ARG A 131 0.80 -4.07 25.33
C ARG A 131 1.83 -4.87 26.12
N LYS A 132 2.33 -5.99 25.57
CA LYS A 132 3.30 -6.88 26.23
C LYS A 132 4.70 -6.82 25.61
N GLY A 133 5.03 -5.75 24.89
CA GLY A 133 6.35 -5.57 24.27
C GLY A 133 6.73 -6.71 23.30
N GLY A 134 5.76 -7.24 22.54
CA GLY A 134 5.98 -8.36 21.62
C GLY A 134 5.87 -9.74 22.26
N ASN A 135 5.88 -9.85 23.60
CA ASN A 135 5.83 -11.13 24.33
C ASN A 135 6.84 -12.17 23.80
N GLN A 136 8.12 -11.78 23.76
CA GLN A 136 9.19 -12.56 23.14
C GLN A 136 9.34 -13.97 23.70
N THR A 137 9.22 -14.15 25.03
CA THR A 137 9.28 -15.49 25.66
C THR A 137 8.19 -16.41 25.13
N GLY A 138 6.96 -15.92 25.02
CA GLY A 138 5.85 -16.67 24.46
C GLY A 138 6.00 -16.94 22.97
N MET A 139 6.54 -15.97 22.21
CA MET A 139 6.83 -16.14 20.79
C MET A 139 7.89 -17.23 20.57
N LYS A 140 8.98 -17.20 21.34
CA LYS A 140 10.05 -18.21 21.28
C LYS A 140 9.53 -19.62 21.53
N LEU A 141 8.76 -19.80 22.60
CA LEU A 141 8.18 -21.10 22.97
C LEU A 141 7.26 -21.66 21.88
N ASN A 142 6.43 -20.83 21.28
CA ASN A 142 5.46 -21.29 20.28
C ASN A 142 6.06 -21.41 18.87
N ILE A 143 7.10 -20.64 18.53
CA ILE A 143 7.87 -20.90 17.30
C ILE A 143 8.46 -22.31 17.37
N ASP A 144 9.05 -22.69 18.51
CA ASP A 144 9.57 -24.04 18.77
C ASP A 144 8.48 -25.10 18.57
N ARG A 145 7.29 -24.90 19.17
CA ARG A 145 6.17 -25.84 19.10
C ARG A 145 5.55 -25.96 17.72
N VAL A 146 5.47 -24.86 16.97
CA VAL A 146 4.75 -24.80 15.68
C VAL A 146 5.66 -25.18 14.52
N PHE A 147 6.91 -24.74 14.54
CA PHE A 147 7.85 -24.88 13.43
C PHE A 147 9.05 -25.80 13.74
N GLY A 148 9.21 -26.21 14.99
CA GLY A 148 10.34 -27.03 15.43
C GLY A 148 11.54 -26.23 15.91
N SER A 149 12.42 -26.91 16.65
CA SER A 149 13.62 -26.33 17.24
C SER A 149 14.65 -25.87 16.21
N GLU A 150 14.80 -26.60 15.10
CA GLU A 150 15.70 -26.22 14.01
C GLU A 150 15.32 -24.85 13.42
N TYR A 151 14.03 -24.63 13.18
CA TYR A 151 13.56 -23.34 12.69
C TYR A 151 13.70 -22.24 13.74
N ARG A 152 13.41 -22.54 15.02
CA ARG A 152 13.66 -21.59 16.11
C ARG A 152 15.13 -21.17 16.14
N GLU A 153 16.07 -22.09 16.00
CA GLU A 153 17.51 -21.80 15.97
C GLU A 153 17.91 -20.94 14.77
N LYS A 154 17.33 -21.20 13.59
CA LYS A 154 17.48 -20.32 12.41
C LYS A 154 17.06 -18.90 12.73
N VAL A 155 15.91 -18.73 13.37
CA VAL A 155 15.38 -17.41 13.73
C VAL A 155 16.17 -16.76 14.88
N ASP A 156 16.62 -17.53 15.87
CA ASP A 156 17.42 -17.06 17.00
C ASP A 156 18.79 -16.54 16.54
N PHE A 157 19.44 -17.21 15.57
CA PHE A 157 20.85 -16.97 15.25
C PHE A 157 21.13 -16.69 13.78
N TYR A 158 20.68 -17.54 12.86
CA TYR A 158 21.15 -17.49 11.47
C TYR A 158 20.66 -16.24 10.73
N ILE A 159 19.42 -15.81 10.96
CA ILE A 159 18.94 -14.58 10.34
C ILE A 159 19.71 -13.36 10.84
N LEU A 160 20.27 -13.37 12.05
CA LEU A 160 21.08 -12.26 12.56
C LEU A 160 22.45 -12.14 11.89
N GLN A 161 22.93 -13.20 11.25
CA GLN A 161 24.19 -13.18 10.47
C GLN A 161 24.02 -12.50 9.10
N THR A 162 22.78 -12.13 8.75
CA THR A 162 22.49 -11.43 7.50
C THR A 162 23.18 -10.06 7.49
N LYS A 163 23.77 -9.70 6.34
CA LYS A 163 24.55 -8.46 6.20
C LYS A 163 23.71 -7.21 6.52
N PRO A 164 24.33 -6.15 7.06
CA PRO A 164 23.67 -4.88 7.33
C PRO A 164 22.92 -4.33 6.11
N LEU A 165 21.66 -3.97 6.31
CA LEU A 165 20.77 -3.53 5.25
C LEU A 165 20.86 -2.00 5.03
N HIS A 166 21.32 -1.59 3.85
CA HIS A 166 21.47 -0.18 3.47
C HIS A 166 20.77 0.17 2.15
N LEU A 167 19.46 -0.11 2.04
CA LEU A 167 18.70 0.23 0.83
C LEU A 167 18.65 1.75 0.61
N SER A 168 18.97 2.19 -0.60
CA SER A 168 18.72 3.54 -1.10
C SER A 168 17.23 3.80 -1.28
N ILE A 169 16.83 5.07 -1.48
CA ILE A 169 15.41 5.40 -1.75
C ILE A 169 14.91 4.72 -3.05
N PRO A 170 15.65 4.73 -4.17
CA PRO A 170 15.25 4.00 -5.37
C PRO A 170 15.02 2.51 -5.10
N GLU A 171 15.95 1.83 -4.43
CA GLU A 171 15.80 0.41 -4.10
C GLU A 171 14.59 0.17 -3.19
N LEU A 172 14.34 1.04 -2.20
CA LEU A 172 13.14 0.95 -1.36
C LEU A 172 11.87 1.05 -2.19
N LYS A 173 11.81 1.96 -3.18
CA LYS A 173 10.66 2.09 -4.10
C LYS A 173 10.46 0.80 -4.89
N ASP A 174 11.53 0.23 -5.44
CA ASP A 174 11.47 -1.02 -6.20
C ASP A 174 10.96 -2.18 -5.33
N LYS A 175 11.50 -2.32 -4.12
CA LYS A 175 11.06 -3.36 -3.18
C LYS A 175 9.62 -3.16 -2.72
N ILE A 176 9.14 -1.92 -2.57
CA ILE A 176 7.72 -1.62 -2.27
C ILE A 176 6.82 -2.10 -3.42
N VAL A 177 7.23 -1.90 -4.68
CA VAL A 177 6.47 -2.39 -5.84
C VAL A 177 6.36 -3.91 -5.80
N ILE A 178 7.48 -4.60 -5.60
CA ILE A 178 7.52 -6.07 -5.48
C ILE A 178 6.62 -6.55 -4.33
N ALA A 179 6.73 -5.93 -3.15
CA ALA A 179 5.91 -6.31 -1.99
C ALA A 179 4.41 -6.14 -2.27
N ARG A 180 3.99 -5.07 -2.94
CA ARG A 180 2.59 -4.86 -3.33
C ARG A 180 2.10 -5.89 -4.35
N LEU A 181 2.95 -6.33 -5.26
CA LEU A 181 2.63 -7.41 -6.19
C LEU A 181 2.41 -8.73 -5.44
N LEU A 182 3.28 -9.06 -4.47
CA LEU A 182 3.12 -10.24 -3.62
C LEU A 182 1.82 -10.20 -2.79
N VAL A 183 1.45 -9.03 -2.24
CA VAL A 183 0.16 -8.86 -1.55
C VAL A 183 -0.99 -9.23 -2.48
N LYS A 184 -1.02 -8.68 -3.70
CA LYS A 184 -2.08 -8.99 -4.69
C LYS A 184 -2.08 -10.45 -5.10
N GLU A 185 -0.91 -11.04 -5.29
CA GLU A 185 -0.74 -12.46 -5.62
C GLU A 185 -1.36 -13.35 -4.53
N PHE A 186 -1.08 -13.06 -3.26
CA PHE A 186 -1.61 -13.85 -2.14
C PHE A 186 -3.10 -13.61 -1.90
N GLU A 187 -3.59 -12.39 -2.08
CA GLU A 187 -5.03 -12.09 -2.05
C GLU A 187 -5.80 -12.79 -3.19
N ALA A 188 -5.20 -12.86 -4.39
CA ALA A 188 -5.79 -13.57 -5.52
C ALA A 188 -5.83 -15.08 -5.27
N ALA A 189 -4.73 -15.66 -4.79
CA ALA A 189 -4.67 -17.07 -4.43
C ALA A 189 -5.70 -17.43 -3.35
N GLU A 190 -5.90 -16.57 -2.35
CA GLU A 190 -6.96 -16.76 -1.36
C GLU A 190 -8.36 -16.81 -2.01
N LYS A 191 -8.67 -15.88 -2.92
CA LYS A 191 -9.96 -15.85 -3.63
C LYS A 191 -10.19 -17.08 -4.52
N MET A 192 -9.12 -17.73 -4.96
CA MET A 192 -9.15 -18.97 -5.73
C MET A 192 -9.36 -20.22 -4.85
N GLY A 193 -9.55 -20.07 -3.54
CA GLY A 193 -9.94 -21.16 -2.65
C GLY A 193 -8.77 -21.90 -2.00
N VAL A 194 -7.62 -21.23 -1.81
CA VAL A 194 -6.52 -21.80 -1.00
C VAL A 194 -7.02 -22.16 0.40
N VAL A 195 -6.69 -23.37 0.85
CA VAL A 195 -7.06 -23.87 2.19
C VAL A 195 -6.32 -23.09 3.28
N LEU A 196 -7.07 -22.63 4.28
CA LEU A 196 -6.58 -21.92 5.47
C LEU A 196 -7.12 -22.56 6.76
N PRO A 197 -6.38 -22.54 7.88
CA PRO A 197 -5.03 -22.03 8.01
C PRO A 197 -4.00 -22.92 7.30
N ARG A 198 -2.89 -22.33 6.87
CA ARG A 198 -1.78 -23.09 6.28
C ARG A 198 -1.05 -23.88 7.37
N ASN A 199 -0.58 -25.07 7.02
CA ASN A 199 0.28 -25.84 7.92
C ASN A 199 1.66 -25.18 8.08
N ALA A 200 2.46 -25.68 9.02
CA ALA A 200 3.78 -25.12 9.31
C ALA A 200 4.69 -25.09 8.06
N ALA A 201 4.80 -26.21 7.33
CA ALA A 201 5.65 -26.32 6.15
C ALA A 201 5.28 -25.31 5.06
N GLN A 202 3.99 -25.19 4.74
CA GLN A 202 3.47 -24.21 3.76
C GLN A 202 3.81 -22.77 4.17
N ARG A 203 3.70 -22.45 5.47
CA ARG A 203 4.04 -21.11 5.98
C ARG A 203 5.53 -20.82 5.83
N LEU A 204 6.40 -21.80 6.08
CA LEU A 204 7.84 -21.68 5.90
C LEU A 204 8.22 -21.51 4.43
N GLU A 205 7.65 -22.31 3.54
CA GLU A 205 7.84 -22.21 2.10
C GLU A 205 7.46 -20.81 1.58
N MET A 206 6.31 -20.29 2.00
CA MET A 206 5.88 -18.95 1.62
C MET A 206 6.81 -17.85 2.16
N ARG A 207 7.37 -18.00 3.37
CA ARG A 207 8.35 -17.05 3.92
C ARG A 207 9.63 -17.04 3.10
N GLU A 208 10.12 -18.23 2.73
CA GLU A 208 11.28 -18.37 1.86
C GLU A 208 11.02 -17.75 0.48
N TYR A 209 9.85 -18.01 -0.09
CA TYR A 209 9.42 -17.40 -1.36
C TYR A 209 9.41 -15.87 -1.29
N VAL A 210 8.85 -15.29 -0.21
CA VAL A 210 8.83 -13.83 -0.02
C VAL A 210 10.25 -13.26 0.11
N ASN A 211 11.12 -13.90 0.89
CA ASN A 211 12.51 -13.46 1.04
C ASN A 211 13.25 -13.50 -0.31
N LYS A 212 13.08 -14.58 -1.08
CA LYS A 212 13.65 -14.73 -2.43
C LYS A 212 13.11 -13.68 -3.38
N ARG A 213 11.79 -13.43 -3.41
CA ARG A 213 11.16 -12.45 -4.30
C ARG A 213 11.55 -11.01 -3.96
N LEU A 214 11.67 -10.69 -2.67
CA LEU A 214 12.10 -9.37 -2.25
C LEU A 214 13.59 -9.12 -2.54
N GLU A 215 14.44 -10.14 -2.57
CA GLU A 215 15.88 -10.03 -2.83
C GLU A 215 16.55 -8.91 -2.02
N ILE A 216 16.18 -8.80 -0.75
CA ILE A 216 16.74 -7.81 0.19
C ILE A 216 17.98 -8.40 0.87
N TYR A 217 17.95 -9.70 1.14
CA TYR A 217 18.96 -10.44 1.87
C TYR A 217 19.65 -11.38 0.89
N LYS A 218 20.98 -11.27 0.80
CA LYS A 218 21.87 -12.07 -0.06
C LYS A 218 22.66 -13.05 0.79
#